data_AF-A0A7S2QB13-F1
#
_entry.id   AF-A0A7S2QB13-F1
#
_cell.length_a   1.000
_cell.length_b   1.000
_cell.length_c   1.000
_cell.angle_alpha   90.00
_cell.angle_beta   90.00
_cell.angle_gamma   90.00
#
_symmetry.space_group_name_H-M   'P 1'
#
loop_
_entity.id
_entity.type
_entity.pdbx_description
1 polymer ?
#
loop_
_entity_poly.entity_id
_entity_poly.type
_entity_poly.pdbx_seq_one_letter_code
_entity_poly.pdbx_strand_id
1 'polypeptide(L)'
;MLEALHERLGDLQPEQLASVTRSLGYLRPESQEVLVAILDRAQAACTVDVSTGGSGDLGDGAAGARQVLTPRRLAMLCQGIAQLPLHLVPDGPARLEAMLPHIGAALACTPSVLTTLTLFASLARCPASEQRGVVLDACAERLARGACNLPAASLVSLSAALAAFVGEPA
;
A
#
# COMPACT_ATOMS: atom_id res chain seq x y z
N MET A 1 -22.95 2.75 -8.86
CA MET A 1 -21.88 3.78 -9.13
C MET A 1 -20.51 3.12 -9.24
N LEU A 2 -20.19 2.17 -8.36
CA LEU A 2 -18.99 1.34 -8.51
C LEU A 2 -19.06 0.41 -9.73
N GLU A 3 -20.26 -0.04 -10.14
CA GLU A 3 -20.42 -0.84 -11.37
C GLU A 3 -20.09 -0.03 -12.64
N ALA A 4 -20.48 1.25 -12.68
CA ALA A 4 -20.12 2.13 -13.79
C ALA A 4 -18.62 2.43 -13.86
N LEU A 5 -17.92 2.40 -12.72
CA LEU A 5 -16.47 2.49 -12.66
C LEU A 5 -15.82 1.17 -13.08
N HIS A 6 -16.44 0.03 -12.77
CA HIS A 6 -15.97 -1.31 -13.12
C HIS A 6 -15.74 -1.48 -14.62
N GLU A 7 -16.72 -1.05 -15.43
CA GLU A 7 -16.65 -1.06 -16.91
C GLU A 7 -15.49 -0.23 -17.48
N ARG A 8 -14.93 0.69 -16.68
CA ARG A 8 -13.90 1.64 -17.10
C ARG A 8 -12.59 1.52 -16.32
N LEU A 9 -12.39 0.41 -15.59
CA LEU A 9 -11.15 0.19 -14.83
C LEU A 9 -9.91 0.15 -15.73
N GLY A 10 -10.08 -0.23 -17.00
CA GLY A 10 -9.02 -0.23 -18.00
C GLY A 10 -8.45 1.17 -18.28
N ASP A 11 -9.28 2.21 -18.17
CA ASP A 11 -8.93 3.62 -18.44
C ASP A 11 -8.15 4.26 -17.29
N LEU A 12 -8.20 3.67 -16.09
CA LEU A 12 -7.65 4.27 -14.88
C LEU A 12 -6.12 4.14 -14.83
N GLN A 13 -5.47 5.25 -14.53
CA GLN A 13 -4.05 5.31 -14.24
C GLN A 13 -3.74 4.67 -12.87
N PRO A 14 -2.50 4.20 -12.62
CA PRO A 14 -2.10 3.59 -11.35
C PRO A 14 -2.42 4.44 -10.11
N GLU A 15 -2.25 5.76 -10.17
CA GLU A 15 -2.55 6.65 -9.04
C GLU A 15 -4.06 6.76 -8.77
N GLN A 16 -4.86 6.67 -9.82
CA GLN A 16 -6.32 6.63 -9.72
C GLN A 16 -6.75 5.30 -9.11
N LEU A 17 -6.19 4.18 -9.56
CA LEU A 17 -6.42 2.85 -8.97
C LEU A 17 -6.09 2.83 -7.48
N ALA A 18 -4.94 3.37 -7.06
CA ALA A 18 -4.59 3.48 -5.63
C ALA A 18 -5.61 4.33 -4.83
N SER A 19 -6.17 5.36 -5.44
CA SER A 19 -7.21 6.21 -4.82
C SER A 19 -8.54 5.49 -4.70
N VAL A 20 -8.92 4.74 -5.73
CA VAL A 20 -10.13 3.91 -5.74
C VAL A 20 -10.00 2.82 -4.69
N THR A 21 -8.90 2.06 -4.67
CA THR A 21 -8.65 0.97 -3.71
C THR A 21 -8.74 1.46 -2.27
N ARG A 22 -8.13 2.61 -1.95
CA ARG A 22 -8.29 3.23 -0.61
C ARG A 22 -9.75 3.53 -0.27
N SER A 23 -10.52 3.99 -1.25
CA SER A 23 -11.92 4.37 -1.05
C SER A 23 -12.82 3.15 -0.84
N LEU A 24 -12.45 1.97 -1.33
CA LEU A 24 -13.24 0.73 -1.16
C LEU A 24 -13.47 0.38 0.31
N GLY A 25 -12.47 0.63 1.18
CA GLY A 25 -12.61 0.43 2.62
C GLY A 25 -13.71 1.26 3.27
N TYR A 26 -14.07 2.40 2.68
CA TYR A 26 -15.16 3.28 3.15
C TYR A 26 -16.49 2.99 2.46
N LEU A 27 -16.44 2.62 1.17
CA LEU A 27 -17.63 2.43 0.35
C LEU A 27 -18.32 1.08 0.55
N ARG A 28 -17.62 0.09 1.14
CA ARG A 28 -18.15 -1.25 1.44
C ARG A 28 -18.99 -1.86 0.30
N PRO A 29 -18.47 -1.93 -0.94
CA PRO A 29 -19.23 -2.48 -2.05
C PRO A 29 -19.55 -3.96 -1.80
N GLU A 30 -20.75 -4.39 -2.18
CA GLU A 30 -21.26 -5.74 -1.94
C GLU A 30 -20.79 -6.75 -3.01
N SER A 31 -20.39 -6.29 -4.19
CA SER A 31 -19.91 -7.16 -5.27
C SER A 31 -18.44 -7.54 -5.06
N GLN A 32 -18.23 -8.80 -4.67
CA GLN A 32 -16.91 -9.41 -4.58
C GLN A 32 -16.16 -9.40 -5.90
N GLU A 33 -16.83 -9.68 -7.02
CA GLU A 33 -16.19 -9.72 -8.36
C GLU A 33 -15.60 -8.36 -8.74
N VAL A 34 -16.33 -7.28 -8.47
CA VAL A 34 -15.88 -5.91 -8.74
C VAL A 34 -14.70 -5.54 -7.84
N LEU A 35 -14.74 -5.94 -6.56
CA LEU A 35 -13.63 -5.74 -5.62
C LEU A 35 -12.36 -6.43 -6.12
N VAL A 36 -12.45 -7.71 -6.47
CA VAL A 36 -11.32 -8.52 -6.96
C VAL A 36 -10.74 -7.90 -8.23
N ALA A 37 -11.57 -7.52 -9.20
CA ALA A 37 -11.11 -6.91 -10.44
C ALA A 37 -10.36 -5.57 -10.23
N ILE A 38 -10.83 -4.73 -9.30
CA ILE A 38 -10.14 -3.48 -8.95
C ILE A 38 -8.77 -3.80 -8.32
N LEU A 39 -8.72 -4.76 -7.40
CA LEU A 39 -7.49 -5.14 -6.72
C LEU A 39 -6.47 -5.76 -7.68
N ASP A 40 -6.89 -6.68 -8.55
CA ASP A 40 -6.03 -7.28 -9.57
C ASP A 40 -5.39 -6.21 -10.45
N ARG A 41 -6.21 -5.25 -10.91
CA ARG A 41 -5.74 -4.16 -11.75
C ARG A 41 -4.77 -3.24 -11.00
N ALA A 42 -5.09 -2.90 -9.76
CA ALA A 42 -4.27 -2.02 -8.93
C ALA A 42 -2.91 -2.67 -8.59
N GLN A 43 -2.88 -3.97 -8.30
CA GLN A 43 -1.65 -4.71 -8.02
C GLN A 43 -0.81 -4.92 -9.30
N ALA A 44 -1.43 -5.21 -10.44
CA ALA A 44 -0.73 -5.28 -11.71
C ALA A 44 -0.08 -3.93 -12.11
N ALA A 45 -0.68 -2.82 -11.68
CA ALA A 45 -0.14 -1.47 -11.87
C ALA A 45 1.01 -1.13 -10.89
N CYS A 46 1.27 -1.95 -9.87
CA CYS A 46 2.40 -1.78 -8.96
C CYS A 46 3.69 -2.31 -9.61
N THR A 47 4.23 -1.64 -10.62
CA THR A 47 5.59 -1.93 -11.12
C THR A 47 6.60 -1.00 -10.47
N VAL A 48 7.69 -1.55 -9.92
CA VAL A 48 8.85 -0.76 -9.48
C VAL A 48 9.95 -0.95 -10.51
N ASP A 49 10.50 0.16 -10.98
CA ASP A 49 11.79 0.15 -11.68
C ASP A 49 12.89 -0.01 -10.62
N VAL A 50 13.39 -1.24 -10.44
CA VAL A 50 14.53 -1.53 -9.55
C VAL A 50 15.85 -1.09 -10.22
N SER A 51 15.79 -0.65 -11.48
CA SER A 51 16.92 -0.15 -12.26
C SER A 51 16.97 1.38 -12.21
N THR A 52 17.60 1.93 -11.18
CA THR A 52 18.47 3.15 -11.28
C THR A 52 18.97 3.56 -9.90
N GLY A 53 19.92 2.78 -9.38
CA GLY A 53 21.00 3.33 -8.53
C GLY A 53 22.00 4.15 -9.36
N GLY A 54 21.52 4.98 -10.29
CA GLY A 54 22.32 5.70 -11.27
C GLY A 54 22.10 7.20 -11.17
N SER A 55 23.09 7.90 -10.63
CA SER A 55 23.31 9.32 -10.89
C SER A 55 23.34 9.57 -12.39
N GLY A 56 22.48 10.42 -12.94
CA GLY A 56 22.67 10.93 -14.30
C GLY A 56 21.41 11.38 -15.03
N ASP A 57 21.25 12.70 -15.04
CA ASP A 57 20.80 13.51 -16.17
C ASP A 57 19.35 13.39 -16.69
N LEU A 58 18.69 14.55 -16.72
CA LEU A 58 17.34 14.74 -17.26
C LEU A 58 17.42 14.78 -18.79
N GLY A 59 17.14 13.64 -19.42
CA GLY A 59 16.95 13.51 -20.87
C GLY A 59 15.48 13.45 -21.27
N ASP A 60 15.07 14.42 -22.07
CA ASP A 60 13.76 14.59 -22.69
C ASP A 60 13.35 13.39 -23.60
N GLY A 61 12.07 13.02 -23.56
CA GLY A 61 11.39 12.24 -24.60
C GLY A 61 11.59 10.72 -24.64
N ALA A 62 10.70 9.95 -23.98
CA ALA A 62 10.31 8.60 -24.43
C ALA A 62 8.92 8.19 -23.89
N ALA A 63 7.97 7.94 -24.79
CA ALA A 63 6.76 7.18 -24.50
C ALA A 63 7.17 5.76 -24.08
N GLY A 64 7.22 5.51 -22.78
CA GLY A 64 7.76 4.25 -22.22
C GLY A 64 8.17 4.32 -20.75
N ALA A 65 7.97 5.45 -20.06
CA ALA A 65 8.17 5.53 -18.62
C ALA A 65 7.17 4.60 -17.90
N ARG A 66 7.65 3.42 -17.47
CA ARG A 66 6.93 2.50 -16.61
C ARG A 66 6.48 3.31 -15.38
N GLN A 67 5.18 3.57 -15.24
CA GLN A 67 4.67 4.40 -14.14
C GLN A 67 4.92 3.68 -12.82
N VAL A 68 5.92 4.15 -12.07
CA VAL A 68 6.21 3.66 -10.73
C VAL A 68 5.32 4.40 -9.73
N LEU A 69 4.53 3.66 -8.94
CA LEU A 69 3.73 4.26 -7.89
C LEU A 69 4.64 4.95 -6.86
N THR A 70 4.34 6.21 -6.55
CA THR A 70 4.99 6.90 -5.42
C THR A 70 4.71 6.15 -4.11
N PRO A 71 5.59 6.25 -3.10
CA PRO A 71 5.39 5.60 -1.79
C PRO A 71 4.02 5.92 -1.15
N ARG A 72 3.53 7.14 -1.35
CA ARG A 72 2.20 7.55 -0.87
C ARG A 72 1.09 6.76 -1.54
N ARG A 73 1.15 6.54 -2.86
CA ARG A 73 0.13 5.80 -3.60
C ARG A 73 0.18 4.31 -3.27
N LEU A 74 1.38 3.74 -3.12
CA LEU A 74 1.52 2.38 -2.62
C LEU A 74 0.88 2.22 -1.23
N ALA A 75 1.15 3.15 -0.31
CA ALA A 75 0.55 3.12 1.03
C ALA A 75 -0.99 3.21 0.99
N MET A 76 -1.57 4.01 0.09
CA MET A 76 -3.02 4.08 -0.10
C MET A 76 -3.60 2.74 -0.58
N LEU A 77 -2.89 2.05 -1.48
CA LEU A 77 -3.29 0.74 -1.98
C LEU A 77 -3.23 -0.33 -0.89
N CYS A 78 -2.12 -0.42 -0.17
CA CYS A 78 -1.98 -1.36 0.96
C CYS A 78 -3.04 -1.10 2.04
N GLN A 79 -3.31 0.18 2.37
CA GLN A 79 -4.36 0.54 3.30
C GLN A 79 -5.74 0.06 2.84
N GLY A 80 -6.06 0.26 1.56
CA GLY A 80 -7.33 -0.19 0.99
C GLY A 80 -7.51 -1.70 1.10
N ILE A 81 -6.48 -2.48 0.74
CA ILE A 81 -6.52 -3.94 0.87
C ILE A 81 -6.69 -4.36 2.34
N ALA A 82 -5.92 -3.76 3.25
CA ALA A 82 -5.95 -4.10 4.68
C ALA A 82 -7.32 -3.82 5.34
N GLN A 83 -8.07 -2.84 4.83
CA GLN A 83 -9.38 -2.44 5.36
C GLN A 83 -10.56 -3.24 4.78
N LEU A 84 -10.36 -4.04 3.74
CA LEU A 84 -11.44 -4.83 3.15
C LEU A 84 -11.81 -6.02 4.05
N PRO A 85 -13.12 -6.31 4.20
CA PRO A 85 -13.56 -7.47 4.97
C PRO A 85 -13.11 -8.80 4.35
N LEU A 86 -12.53 -9.70 5.16
CA LEU A 86 -12.02 -11.00 4.69
C LEU A 86 -13.08 -11.89 4.05
N HIS A 87 -14.34 -11.79 4.47
CA HIS A 87 -15.41 -12.58 3.88
C HIS A 87 -15.76 -12.13 2.45
N LEU A 88 -15.39 -10.90 2.07
CA LEU A 88 -15.54 -10.38 0.70
C LEU A 88 -14.26 -10.57 -0.12
N VAL A 89 -13.09 -10.39 0.50
CA VAL A 89 -11.79 -10.50 -0.16
C VAL A 89 -10.88 -11.41 0.69
N PRO A 90 -11.05 -12.74 0.60
CA PRO A 90 -10.34 -13.69 1.46
C PRO A 90 -8.84 -13.75 1.17
N ASP A 91 -8.43 -13.40 -0.04
CA ASP A 91 -7.03 -13.34 -0.48
C ASP A 91 -6.33 -12.02 -0.11
N GLY A 92 -7.01 -11.08 0.56
CA GLY A 92 -6.46 -9.80 0.98
C GLY A 92 -5.09 -9.89 1.70
N PRO A 93 -4.90 -10.82 2.67
CA PRO A 93 -3.60 -11.02 3.31
C PRO A 93 -2.50 -11.46 2.32
N ALA A 94 -2.78 -12.42 1.44
CA ALA A 94 -1.84 -12.87 0.42
C ALA A 94 -1.50 -11.75 -0.59
N ARG A 95 -2.48 -10.90 -0.90
CA ARG A 95 -2.27 -9.70 -1.73
C ARG A 95 -1.33 -8.70 -1.07
N LEU A 96 -1.42 -8.50 0.25
CA LEU A 96 -0.48 -7.66 0.99
C LEU A 96 0.92 -8.27 1.04
N GLU A 97 1.03 -9.57 1.21
CA GLU A 97 2.31 -10.29 1.18
C GLU A 97 3.05 -10.10 -0.15
N ALA A 98 2.32 -10.25 -1.27
CA ALA A 98 2.86 -10.00 -2.61
C ALA A 98 3.36 -8.54 -2.80
N MET A 99 2.92 -7.61 -1.95
CA MET A 99 3.34 -6.21 -2.00
C MET A 99 4.60 -5.91 -1.20
N LEU A 100 5.09 -6.83 -0.36
CA LEU A 100 6.26 -6.61 0.51
C LEU A 100 7.52 -6.12 -0.23
N PRO A 101 7.91 -6.65 -1.42
CA PRO A 101 9.05 -6.12 -2.17
C PRO A 101 8.87 -4.63 -2.54
N HIS A 102 7.65 -4.26 -2.92
CA HIS A 102 7.31 -2.89 -3.31
C HIS A 102 7.29 -1.95 -2.11
N ILE A 103 6.84 -2.44 -0.95
CA ILE A 103 6.87 -1.67 0.30
C ILE A 103 8.32 -1.42 0.72
N GLY A 104 9.18 -2.44 0.65
CA GLY A 104 10.62 -2.28 0.92
C GLY A 104 11.27 -1.22 0.02
N ALA A 105 11.03 -1.29 -1.29
CA ALA A 105 11.52 -0.29 -2.25
C ALA A 105 10.98 1.12 -1.94
N ALA A 106 9.70 1.23 -1.61
CA ALA A 106 9.09 2.52 -1.26
C ALA A 106 9.69 3.13 0.02
N LEU A 107 10.07 2.32 1.02
CA LEU A 107 10.72 2.78 2.24
C LEU A 107 12.14 3.29 1.99
N ALA A 108 12.85 2.69 1.02
CA ALA A 108 14.18 3.14 0.59
C ALA A 108 14.15 4.56 -0.03
N CYS A 109 13.03 4.95 -0.66
CA CYS A 109 12.82 6.30 -1.20
C CYS A 109 12.58 7.38 -0.13
N THR A 110 12.73 7.06 1.15
CA THR A 110 12.56 7.97 2.27
C THR A 110 11.20 8.67 2.39
N PRO A 111 10.08 7.93 2.45
CA PRO A 111 8.75 8.53 2.49
C PRO A 111 8.47 9.27 3.81
N SER A 112 7.44 10.11 3.81
CA SER A 112 7.00 10.83 5.01
C SER A 112 6.62 9.88 6.15
N VAL A 113 6.72 10.36 7.40
CA VAL A 113 6.38 9.57 8.60
C VAL A 113 4.94 9.04 8.54
N LEU A 114 3.99 9.85 8.03
CA LEU A 114 2.59 9.42 7.86
C LEU A 114 2.43 8.31 6.81
N THR A 115 3.19 8.37 5.71
CA THR A 115 3.22 7.31 4.71
C THR A 115 3.77 6.03 5.31
N THR A 116 4.89 6.11 6.06
CA THR A 116 5.48 4.96 6.75
C THR A 116 4.50 4.37 7.77
N LEU A 117 3.81 5.19 8.56
CA LEU A 117 2.79 4.74 9.51
C LEU A 117 1.65 3.98 8.80
N THR A 118 1.21 4.47 7.65
CA THR A 118 0.14 3.83 6.86
C THR A 118 0.58 2.45 6.35
N LEU A 119 1.83 2.35 5.86
CA LEU A 119 2.43 1.07 5.45
C LEU A 119 2.54 0.12 6.64
N PHE A 120 3.10 0.59 7.76
CA PHE A 120 3.23 -0.17 9.01
C PHE A 120 1.87 -0.73 9.47
N ALA A 121 0.84 0.10 9.56
CA ALA A 121 -0.50 -0.34 9.96
C ALA A 121 -1.10 -1.38 9.01
N SER A 122 -0.80 -1.29 7.71
CA SER A 122 -1.29 -2.26 6.72
C SER A 122 -0.67 -3.65 6.90
N LEU A 123 0.58 -3.71 7.40
CA LEU A 123 1.30 -4.97 7.63
C LEU A 123 0.75 -5.79 8.80
N ALA A 124 -0.11 -5.22 9.64
CA ALA A 124 -0.86 -5.96 10.65
C ALA A 124 -1.87 -6.94 10.03
N ARG A 125 -2.16 -6.82 8.73
CA ARG A 125 -3.06 -7.72 7.98
C ARG A 125 -2.29 -8.62 7.02
N CYS A 126 -0.96 -8.51 6.99
CA CYS A 126 -0.07 -9.33 6.19
C CYS A 126 0.31 -10.59 6.99
N PRO A 127 0.29 -11.79 6.38
CA PRO A 127 0.76 -13.02 7.01
C PRO A 127 2.19 -12.88 7.54
N ALA A 128 2.49 -13.61 8.61
CA ALA A 128 3.85 -13.67 9.15
C ALA A 128 4.81 -14.31 8.13
N SER A 129 5.88 -13.60 7.81
CA SER A 129 6.98 -14.06 6.96
C SER A 129 8.26 -13.32 7.33
N GLU A 130 9.43 -13.88 6.99
CA GLU A 130 10.71 -13.21 7.22
C GLU A 130 10.75 -11.83 6.53
N GLN A 131 10.23 -11.76 5.31
CA GLN A 131 10.17 -10.52 4.55
C GLN A 131 9.26 -9.48 5.21
N ARG A 132 8.12 -9.88 5.80
CA ARG A 132 7.29 -8.98 6.61
C ARG A 132 8.10 -8.42 7.78
N GLY A 133 8.88 -9.25 8.47
CA GLY A 133 9.76 -8.83 9.56
C GLY A 133 10.73 -7.73 9.13
N VAL A 134 11.46 -7.96 8.04
CA VAL A 134 12.41 -6.97 7.48
C VAL A 134 11.73 -5.64 7.16
N VAL A 135 10.55 -5.68 6.55
CA VAL A 135 9.80 -4.45 6.22
C VAL A 135 9.24 -3.75 7.47
N LEU A 136 8.83 -4.51 8.49
CA LEU A 136 8.39 -3.96 9.77
C LEU A 136 9.53 -3.25 10.50
N ASP A 137 10.73 -3.84 10.52
CA ASP A 137 11.92 -3.22 11.12
C ASP A 137 12.27 -1.91 10.40
N ALA A 138 12.26 -1.91 9.07
CA ALA A 138 12.48 -0.70 8.27
C ALA A 138 11.41 0.38 8.53
N CYS A 139 10.14 -0.01 8.72
CA CYS A 139 9.11 0.92 9.15
C CYS A 139 9.38 1.48 10.56
N ALA A 140 9.71 0.61 11.51
CA ALA A 140 9.94 0.96 12.90
C ALA A 140 11.11 1.93 13.05
N GLU A 141 12.23 1.68 12.38
CA GLU A 141 13.40 2.56 12.40
C GLU A 141 13.05 3.97 11.90
N ARG A 142 12.30 4.06 10.80
CA ARG A 142 11.86 5.34 10.24
C ARG A 142 10.87 6.07 11.13
N LEU A 143 9.92 5.34 11.72
CA LEU A 143 8.96 5.91 12.67
C LEU A 143 9.68 6.43 13.91
N ALA A 144 10.64 5.69 14.46
CA ALA A 144 11.42 6.12 15.62
C ALA A 144 12.14 7.46 15.41
N ARG A 145 12.63 7.72 14.18
CA ARG A 145 13.30 8.99 13.83
C ARG A 145 12.36 10.20 13.76
N GLY A 146 11.04 10.01 13.66
CA GLY A 146 10.09 11.09 13.36
C GLY A 146 8.79 11.10 14.17
N ALA A 147 8.54 10.10 15.01
CA ALA A 147 7.27 9.93 15.73
C ALA A 147 7.00 11.05 16.75
N CYS A 148 8.04 11.64 17.33
CA CYS A 148 7.89 12.74 18.30
C CYS A 148 7.24 14.01 17.70
N ASN A 149 7.26 14.15 16.38
CA ASN A 149 6.68 15.28 15.66
C ASN A 149 5.30 14.96 15.07
N LEU A 150 4.72 13.80 15.37
CA LEU A 150 3.42 13.40 14.83
C LEU A 150 2.27 14.15 15.52
N PRO A 151 1.23 14.58 14.76
CA PRO A 151 -0.01 15.06 15.33
C PRO A 151 -0.66 14.00 16.24
N ALA A 152 -1.42 14.43 17.25
CA ALA A 152 -2.09 13.52 18.19
C ALA A 152 -2.93 12.44 17.50
N ALA A 153 -3.66 12.78 16.43
CA ALA A 153 -4.44 11.81 15.66
C ALA A 153 -3.57 10.70 15.04
N SER A 154 -2.37 11.03 14.60
CA SER A 154 -1.42 10.07 14.02
C SER A 154 -0.76 9.20 15.10
N LEU A 155 -0.57 9.72 16.31
CA LEU A 155 -0.13 8.92 17.46
C LEU A 155 -1.19 7.90 17.88
N VAL A 156 -2.48 8.26 17.83
CA VAL A 156 -3.58 7.31 18.06
C VAL A 156 -3.57 6.20 17.00
N SER A 157 -3.39 6.55 15.72
CA SER A 157 -3.26 5.55 14.65
C SER A 157 -2.03 4.64 14.83
N LEU A 158 -0.90 5.18 15.29
CA LEU A 158 0.28 4.39 15.63
C LEU A 158 0.02 3.42 16.79
N SER A 159 -0.62 3.90 17.86
CA SER A 159 -0.99 3.04 18.99
C SER A 159 -1.94 1.91 18.57
N ALA A 160 -2.93 2.20 17.73
CA ALA A 160 -3.86 1.19 17.23
C ALA A 160 -3.16 0.17 16.33
N ALA A 161 -2.23 0.62 15.48
CA ALA A 161 -1.42 -0.26 14.64
C ALA A 161 -0.55 -1.20 15.50
N LEU A 162 0.13 -0.67 16.52
CA LEU A 162 0.95 -1.46 17.45
C LEU A 162 0.10 -2.51 18.19
N ALA A 163 -1.10 -2.13 18.66
CA ALA A 163 -2.00 -3.06 19.32
C ALA A 163 -2.43 -4.22 18.40
N ALA A 164 -2.60 -3.97 17.10
CA ALA A 164 -2.97 -5.00 16.13
C ALA A 164 -1.88 -6.09 15.98
N PHE A 165 -0.60 -5.75 16.17
CA PHE A 165 0.49 -6.74 16.14
C PHE A 165 0.63 -7.56 17.42
N VAL A 166 0.18 -7.02 18.56
CA VAL A 166 0.24 -7.73 19.85
C VAL A 166 -0.87 -8.77 19.99
N GLY A 167 -1.97 -8.61 19.23
CA GLY A 167 -3.13 -9.50 19.25
C GLY A 167 -3.06 -10.72 18.32
N GLU A 168 -2.05 -10.83 17.45
CA GLU A 168 -1.90 -11.99 16.56
C GLU A 168 -0.99 -13.06 17.20
N PRO A 169 -1.45 -14.31 17.38
CA PRO A 169 -0.56 -15.40 17.78
C PRO A 169 0.47 -15.67 16.69
N ALA A 170 1.73 -15.87 17.11
CA ALA A 170 2.87 -16.20 16.25
C ALA A 170 2.72 -17.55 15.53
#